data_AF-A0A7L5YIS3-F1
#
_entry.id   AF-A0A7L5YIS3-F1
#
_cell.length_a   1.000
_cell.length_b   1.000
_cell.length_c   1.000
_cell.angle_alpha   90.00
_cell.angle_beta   90.00
_cell.angle_gamma   90.00
#
_symmetry.space_group_name_H-M   'P 1'
#
loop_
_entity.id
_entity.type
_entity.pdbx_description
1 polymer ?
#
loop_
_entity_poly.entity_id
_entity_poly.type
_entity_poly.pdbx_seq_one_letter_code
_entity_poly.pdbx_strand_id
1 'polypeptide(L)'
;MFCRICGERLSQRDAQNFLPSSLPTPPVTVQRRQAFCPHCGRDVDALQTFCRFCGAVVRARGWEVEVQGSNADEVGEVTRSLSAQILESERQVVLPAQTWDFVESATLKAMLQRDYSELDELLKVNAPKSVPIMCGSILETVLVSILRQQEAVAQERYRQLFPDKRNPERTPPGLDTWRLYQLIAVSTSLGILKEDSSRLHADIIRDYRNLVHPMVEVRQASSFDPEIVAAVLALFLRILRLVADYASTRRL
;
A
#
# COMPACT_ATOMS: atom_id res chain seq x y z
N MET A 1 -34.35 -13.65 2.59
CA MET A 1 -34.83 -15.04 2.72
C MET A 1 -34.17 -15.68 3.94
N PHE A 2 -34.77 -16.72 4.53
CA PHE A 2 -34.19 -17.47 5.67
C PHE A 2 -33.89 -18.91 5.22
N CYS A 3 -32.81 -19.50 5.72
CA CYS A 3 -32.46 -20.90 5.45
C CYS A 3 -33.48 -21.82 6.14
N ARG A 4 -34.13 -22.74 5.40
CA ARG A 4 -35.13 -23.67 5.96
C ARG A 4 -34.52 -24.82 6.79
N ILE A 5 -33.19 -24.92 6.85
CA ILE A 5 -32.48 -25.98 7.60
C ILE A 5 -31.95 -25.44 8.94
N CYS A 6 -31.38 -24.24 8.98
CA CYS A 6 -30.77 -23.69 10.21
C CYS A 6 -31.45 -22.42 10.76
N GLY A 7 -32.43 -21.84 10.06
CA GLY A 7 -33.23 -20.71 10.56
C GLY A 7 -32.53 -19.34 10.55
N GLU A 8 -31.27 -19.25 10.14
CA GLU A 8 -30.57 -17.95 10.06
C GLU A 8 -31.04 -17.09 8.89
N ARG A 9 -31.00 -15.76 9.10
CA ARG A 9 -31.39 -14.73 8.14
C ARG A 9 -30.27 -14.57 7.12
N LEU A 10 -30.54 -14.86 5.83
CA LEU A 10 -29.59 -14.54 4.77
C LEU A 10 -29.48 -13.01 4.69
N SER A 11 -28.40 -12.45 5.23
CA SER A 11 -28.11 -11.04 5.05
C SER A 11 -27.69 -10.83 3.60
N GLN A 12 -28.53 -10.12 2.84
CA GLN A 12 -28.05 -9.37 1.68
C GLN A 12 -26.94 -8.43 2.20
N ARG A 13 -25.69 -8.80 1.96
CA ARG A 13 -24.65 -7.80 1.75
C ARG A 13 -24.47 -7.74 0.27
N ASP A 14 -25.19 -6.79 -0.32
CA ASP A 14 -24.99 -6.33 -1.66
C ASP A 14 -23.53 -5.93 -1.83
N ALA A 15 -22.74 -6.81 -2.41
CA ALA A 15 -21.60 -6.41 -3.21
C ALA A 15 -22.12 -6.43 -4.65
N GLN A 16 -22.87 -5.38 -5.03
CA GLN A 16 -22.90 -4.98 -6.44
C GLN A 16 -21.48 -4.55 -6.80
N ASN A 17 -20.67 -5.52 -7.17
CA ASN A 17 -19.37 -5.27 -7.75
C ASN A 17 -19.60 -4.73 -9.15
N PHE A 18 -19.01 -3.56 -9.41
CA PHE A 18 -18.97 -2.91 -10.71
C PHE A 18 -18.57 -3.94 -11.79
N LEU A 19 -19.49 -4.18 -12.73
CA LEU A 19 -19.22 -4.92 -13.95
C LEU A 19 -18.37 -4.06 -14.89
N PRO A 20 -17.35 -4.61 -15.58
CA PRO A 20 -16.85 -3.98 -16.80
C PRO A 20 -18.01 -3.90 -17.80
N SER A 21 -18.26 -2.70 -18.34
CA SER A 21 -19.49 -2.29 -19.02
C SER A 21 -19.73 -2.87 -20.42
N SER A 22 -19.26 -4.09 -20.70
CA SER A 22 -19.62 -4.84 -21.91
C SER A 22 -19.19 -6.30 -21.80
N LEU A 23 -20.03 -7.15 -21.19
CA LEU A 23 -19.88 -8.61 -21.27
C LEU A 23 -20.46 -9.10 -22.61
N PRO A 24 -19.74 -9.92 -23.38
CA PRO A 24 -20.34 -10.70 -24.48
C PRO A 24 -21.23 -11.81 -23.89
N THR A 25 -22.42 -11.98 -24.45
CA THR A 25 -23.45 -12.99 -24.11
C THR A 25 -22.90 -14.41 -24.27
N PRO A 26 -22.60 -15.12 -23.16
CA PRO A 26 -23.54 -15.99 -22.42
C PRO A 26 -23.69 -15.62 -20.92
N PRO A 27 -24.54 -16.31 -20.11
CA PRO A 27 -24.60 -16.08 -18.67
C PRO A 27 -23.30 -16.53 -17.97
N VAL A 28 -22.62 -15.58 -17.36
CA VAL A 28 -21.38 -15.77 -16.60
C VAL A 28 -21.64 -15.50 -15.12
N THR A 29 -21.23 -16.42 -14.25
CA THR A 29 -21.23 -16.21 -12.79
C THR A 29 -19.79 -16.11 -12.29
N VAL A 30 -19.48 -15.05 -11.54
CA VAL A 30 -18.14 -14.80 -10.99
C VAL A 30 -18.24 -14.60 -9.48
N GLN A 31 -17.52 -15.39 -8.69
CA GLN A 31 -17.47 -15.25 -7.22
C GLN A 31 -16.03 -15.18 -6.69
N ARG A 32 -15.83 -14.33 -5.68
CA ARG A 32 -14.53 -14.11 -5.04
C ARG A 32 -14.46 -14.85 -3.70
N ARG A 33 -13.42 -15.66 -3.48
CA ARG A 33 -13.27 -16.39 -2.21
C ARG A 33 -12.76 -15.48 -1.10
N GLN A 34 -13.33 -15.64 0.09
CA GLN A 34 -12.87 -14.97 1.31
C GLN A 34 -11.50 -15.55 1.72
N ALA A 35 -10.53 -14.69 2.01
CA ALA A 35 -9.15 -15.08 2.26
C ALA A 35 -8.85 -15.14 3.78
N PHE A 36 -7.98 -16.07 4.16
CA PHE A 36 -7.40 -16.14 5.50
C PHE A 36 -5.90 -15.86 5.42
N CYS A 37 -5.36 -15.18 6.44
CA CYS A 37 -3.92 -14.93 6.49
C CYS A 37 -3.18 -16.24 6.80
N PRO A 38 -2.27 -16.73 5.94
CA PRO A 38 -1.56 -17.98 6.17
C PRO A 38 -0.56 -17.91 7.32
N HIS A 39 -0.22 -16.70 7.78
CA HIS A 39 0.74 -16.48 8.86
C HIS A 39 0.09 -16.36 10.23
N CYS A 40 -1.03 -15.63 10.36
CA CYS A 40 -1.68 -15.39 11.66
C CYS A 40 -3.10 -15.97 11.79
N GLY A 41 -3.62 -16.61 10.74
CA GLY A 41 -4.91 -17.29 10.75
C GLY A 41 -6.15 -16.38 10.79
N ARG A 42 -5.98 -15.06 10.80
CA ARG A 42 -7.11 -14.11 10.84
C ARG A 42 -7.76 -13.95 9.47
N ASP A 43 -9.05 -13.64 9.51
CA ASP A 43 -9.80 -13.16 8.34
C ASP A 43 -9.11 -11.95 7.73
N VAL A 44 -8.96 -12.00 6.42
CA VAL A 44 -8.46 -10.90 5.61
C VAL A 44 -9.50 -10.65 4.53
N ASP A 45 -9.83 -9.37 4.37
CA ASP A 45 -10.75 -8.93 3.32
C ASP A 45 -10.26 -9.46 1.97
N ALA A 46 -11.17 -9.87 1.08
CA ALA A 46 -10.83 -10.39 -0.25
C ALA A 46 -10.03 -9.37 -1.10
N LEU A 47 -10.01 -8.09 -0.72
CA LEU A 47 -9.20 -7.03 -1.33
C LEU A 47 -7.82 -6.81 -0.67
N GLN A 48 -7.49 -7.48 0.44
CA GLN A 48 -6.23 -7.28 1.17
C GLN A 48 -5.08 -8.10 0.58
N THR A 49 -4.03 -7.43 0.11
CA THR A 49 -2.79 -8.05 -0.41
C THR A 49 -1.82 -8.47 0.69
N PHE A 50 -2.03 -7.98 1.91
CA PHE A 50 -1.24 -8.29 3.10
C PHE A 50 -2.16 -8.26 4.32
N CYS A 51 -1.80 -9.02 5.34
CA CYS A 51 -2.55 -9.04 6.58
C CYS A 51 -2.31 -7.74 7.35
N ARG A 52 -3.39 -6.98 7.60
CA ARG A 52 -3.32 -5.74 8.40
C ARG A 52 -2.88 -5.96 9.85
N PHE A 53 -2.90 -7.21 10.32
CA PHE A 53 -2.50 -7.57 11.68
C PHE A 53 -1.04 -7.99 11.81
N CYS A 54 -0.52 -8.79 10.87
CA CYS A 54 0.84 -9.35 10.99
C CYS A 54 1.79 -8.97 9.84
N GLY A 55 1.32 -8.21 8.85
CA GLY A 55 2.14 -7.75 7.72
C GLY A 55 2.49 -8.82 6.68
N ALA A 56 2.13 -10.08 6.89
CA ALA A 56 2.40 -11.16 5.93
C ALA A 56 1.59 -10.97 4.63
N VAL A 57 2.23 -11.22 3.49
CA VAL A 57 1.57 -11.23 2.18
C VAL A 57 0.51 -12.33 2.16
N VAL A 58 -0.71 -11.97 1.77
CA VAL A 58 -1.83 -12.91 1.67
C VAL A 58 -1.92 -13.34 0.20
N ARG A 59 -1.56 -14.58 -0.08
CA ARG A 59 -1.52 -15.15 -1.45
C ARG A 59 -2.84 -15.76 -1.92
N ALA A 60 -3.88 -15.77 -1.09
CA ALA A 60 -5.17 -16.38 -1.44
C ALA A 60 -5.98 -15.46 -2.36
N ARG A 61 -5.57 -15.40 -3.63
CA ARG A 61 -6.37 -14.85 -4.73
C ARG A 61 -6.94 -16.03 -5.51
N GLY A 62 -8.26 -16.13 -5.60
CA GLY A 62 -8.92 -17.15 -6.39
C GLY A 62 -10.29 -16.66 -6.82
N TRP A 63 -10.53 -16.73 -8.12
CA TRP A 63 -11.84 -16.49 -8.71
C TRP A 63 -12.44 -17.84 -9.06
N GLU A 64 -13.70 -18.04 -8.70
CA GLU A 64 -14.50 -19.12 -9.23
C GLU A 64 -15.37 -18.53 -10.33
N VAL A 65 -15.18 -19.01 -11.55
CA VAL A 65 -15.81 -18.49 -12.76
C VAL A 65 -16.57 -19.65 -13.40
N GLU A 66 -17.89 -19.51 -13.48
CA GLU A 66 -18.76 -20.43 -14.20
C GLU A 66 -19.24 -19.76 -15.49
N VAL A 67 -18.94 -20.38 -16.62
CA VAL A 67 -19.38 -19.93 -17.96
C VAL A 67 -20.31 -20.99 -18.53
N GLN A 68 -21.57 -20.66 -18.74
CA GLN A 68 -22.56 -21.58 -19.33
C GLN A 68 -22.79 -21.24 -20.80
N GLY A 69 -22.67 -22.24 -21.68
CA GLY A 69 -22.92 -22.06 -23.11
C GLY A 69 -23.16 -23.38 -23.82
N SER A 70 -23.85 -23.31 -24.97
CA SER A 70 -24.24 -24.47 -25.78
C SER A 70 -23.14 -24.94 -26.73
N ASN A 71 -22.14 -24.08 -26.98
CA ASN A 71 -21.02 -24.32 -27.87
C ASN A 71 -19.69 -24.28 -27.09
N ALA A 72 -18.92 -25.36 -27.14
CA ALA A 72 -17.67 -25.51 -26.41
C ALA A 72 -16.60 -24.49 -26.83
N ASP A 73 -16.55 -24.11 -28.11
CA ASP A 73 -15.56 -23.15 -28.63
C ASP A 73 -15.87 -21.73 -28.13
N GLU A 74 -17.15 -21.35 -28.12
CA GLU A 74 -17.62 -20.06 -27.56
C GLU A 74 -17.38 -19.99 -26.05
N VAL A 75 -17.67 -21.07 -25.32
CA VAL A 75 -17.38 -21.15 -23.87
C VAL A 75 -15.89 -21.01 -23.60
N GLY A 76 -15.04 -21.64 -24.43
CA GLY A 76 -13.58 -21.52 -24.34
C GLY A 76 -13.07 -20.11 -24.61
N GLU A 77 -13.61 -19.42 -25.61
CA GLU A 77 -13.25 -18.03 -25.93
C GLU A 77 -13.66 -17.05 -24.83
N VAL A 78 -14.91 -17.14 -24.35
CA VAL A 78 -15.42 -16.31 -23.26
C VAL A 78 -14.63 -16.53 -21.98
N THR A 79 -14.32 -17.79 -21.64
CA THR A 79 -13.52 -18.11 -20.44
C THR A 79 -12.13 -17.49 -20.51
N ARG A 80 -11.45 -17.56 -21.67
CA ARG A 80 -10.12 -16.96 -21.86
C ARG A 80 -10.16 -15.43 -21.78
N SER A 81 -11.12 -14.80 -22.47
CA SER A 81 -11.31 -13.35 -22.48
C SER A 81 -11.61 -12.83 -21.07
N LEU A 82 -12.54 -13.46 -20.37
CA LEU A 82 -12.91 -13.10 -19.01
C LEU A 82 -11.76 -13.32 -18.01
N SER A 83 -11.02 -14.42 -18.13
CA SER A 83 -9.84 -14.65 -17.29
C SER A 83 -8.79 -13.56 -17.50
N ALA A 84 -8.55 -13.14 -18.75
CA ALA A 84 -7.66 -12.03 -19.05
C ALA A 84 -8.15 -10.71 -18.47
N GLN A 85 -9.45 -10.40 -18.59
CA GLN A 85 -10.06 -9.20 -18.00
C GLN A 85 -10.01 -9.21 -16.46
N ILE A 86 -10.24 -10.35 -15.82
CA ILE A 86 -10.13 -10.51 -14.36
C ILE A 86 -8.69 -10.25 -13.94
N LEU A 87 -7.71 -10.90 -14.58
CA LEU A 87 -6.29 -10.70 -14.30
C LEU A 87 -5.84 -9.24 -14.52
N GLU A 88 -6.38 -8.57 -15.54
CA GLU A 88 -6.10 -7.16 -15.80
C GLU A 88 -6.74 -6.25 -14.74
N SER A 89 -7.99 -6.53 -14.35
CA SER A 89 -8.69 -5.78 -13.29
C SER A 89 -8.03 -5.92 -11.92
N GLU A 90 -7.42 -7.08 -11.61
CA GLU A 90 -6.64 -7.28 -10.38
C GLU A 90 -5.32 -6.51 -10.38
N ARG A 91 -4.85 -6.09 -11.55
CA ARG A 91 -3.60 -5.36 -11.72
C ARG A 91 -3.79 -3.85 -11.50
N GLN A 92 -5.02 -3.36 -11.60
CA GLN A 92 -5.35 -1.94 -11.39
C GLN A 92 -5.46 -1.60 -9.90
N VAL A 93 -4.38 -1.05 -9.34
CA VAL A 93 -4.40 -0.43 -8.01
C VAL A 93 -4.90 1.00 -8.15
N VAL A 94 -6.04 1.32 -7.52
CA VAL A 94 -6.58 2.69 -7.48
C VAL A 94 -6.12 3.40 -6.21
N LEU A 95 -5.53 4.58 -6.34
CA LEU A 95 -5.16 5.41 -5.20
C LEU A 95 -6.39 6.09 -4.58
N PRO A 96 -6.52 6.11 -3.24
CA PRO A 96 -7.58 6.88 -2.58
C PRO A 96 -7.35 8.38 -2.75
N ALA A 97 -8.42 9.17 -2.66
CA ALA A 97 -8.30 10.63 -2.59
C ALA A 97 -7.50 11.07 -1.34
N GLN A 98 -6.66 12.09 -1.48
CA GLN A 98 -5.74 12.56 -0.42
C GLN A 98 -5.78 14.09 -0.28
N THR A 99 -6.04 14.60 0.94
CA THR A 99 -6.30 16.03 1.19
C THR A 99 -5.15 16.80 1.86
N TRP A 100 -4.05 16.12 2.26
CA TRP A 100 -2.84 16.71 2.85
C TRP A 100 -3.06 17.73 3.99
N ASP A 101 -4.18 17.62 4.72
CA ASP A 101 -4.60 18.63 5.69
C ASP A 101 -3.61 18.82 6.83
N PHE A 102 -2.83 17.79 7.14
CA PHE A 102 -1.79 17.76 8.18
C PHE A 102 -0.47 18.45 7.78
N VAL A 103 -0.31 18.82 6.51
CA VAL A 103 0.83 19.61 6.04
C VAL A 103 0.49 21.09 6.21
N GLU A 104 1.40 21.91 6.73
CA GLU A 104 1.12 23.34 6.96
C GLU A 104 1.49 24.20 5.75
N SER A 105 2.62 23.89 5.10
CA SER A 105 3.11 24.66 3.97
C SER A 105 2.24 24.42 2.72
N ALA A 106 1.62 25.49 2.22
CA ALA A 106 0.85 25.45 0.96
C ALA A 106 1.71 24.99 -0.23
N THR A 107 2.98 25.40 -0.28
CA THR A 107 3.93 24.97 -1.31
C THR A 107 4.17 23.47 -1.25
N LEU A 108 4.40 22.91 -0.05
CA LEU A 108 4.58 21.46 0.11
C LEU A 108 3.31 20.68 -0.23
N LYS A 109 2.12 21.21 0.10
CA LYS A 109 0.85 20.60 -0.32
C LYS A 109 0.75 20.50 -1.84
N ALA A 110 1.06 21.58 -2.56
CA ALA A 110 1.00 21.59 -4.02
C ALA A 110 1.98 20.59 -4.64
N MET A 111 3.20 20.50 -4.09
CA MET A 111 4.19 19.49 -4.51
C MET A 111 3.70 18.07 -4.25
N LEU A 112 3.18 17.79 -3.05
CA LEU A 112 2.64 16.47 -2.71
C LEU A 112 1.43 16.08 -3.57
N GLN A 113 0.54 17.03 -3.89
CA GLN A 113 -0.58 16.78 -4.80
C GLN A 113 -0.09 16.41 -6.21
N ARG A 114 0.86 17.19 -6.75
CA ARG A 114 1.47 16.90 -8.05
C ARG A 114 2.11 15.51 -8.07
N ASP A 115 2.94 15.21 -7.07
CA ASP A 115 3.70 13.95 -7.00
C ASP A 115 2.76 12.75 -6.78
N TYR A 116 1.65 12.92 -6.06
CA TYR A 116 0.63 11.89 -5.88
C TYR A 116 -0.18 11.63 -7.15
N SER A 117 -0.49 12.68 -7.91
CA SER A 117 -1.09 12.54 -9.25
C SER A 117 -0.12 11.83 -10.21
N GLU A 118 1.18 12.14 -10.15
CA GLU A 118 2.19 11.43 -10.94
C GLU A 118 2.28 9.94 -10.53
N LEU A 119 2.21 9.63 -9.24
CA LEU A 119 2.13 8.24 -8.78
C LEU A 119 0.92 7.49 -9.38
N ASP A 120 -0.25 8.12 -9.46
CA ASP A 120 -1.44 7.54 -10.10
C ASP A 120 -1.20 7.21 -11.58
N GLU A 121 -0.58 8.12 -12.32
CA GLU A 121 -0.21 7.90 -13.72
C GLU A 121 0.81 6.75 -13.88
N LEU A 122 1.81 6.67 -12.99
CA LEU A 122 2.79 5.58 -12.98
C LEU A 122 2.15 4.21 -12.73
N LEU A 123 1.08 4.15 -11.94
CA LEU A 123 0.32 2.92 -11.72
C LEU A 123 -0.47 2.51 -12.97
N LYS A 124 -1.09 3.47 -13.66
CA LYS A 124 -1.85 3.21 -14.90
C LYS A 124 -0.99 2.66 -16.03
N VAL A 125 0.25 3.16 -16.16
CA VAL A 125 1.20 2.68 -17.18
C VAL A 125 2.04 1.49 -16.73
N ASN A 126 1.78 0.95 -15.53
CA ASN A 126 2.52 -0.17 -14.93
C ASN A 126 4.05 0.06 -14.94
N ALA A 127 4.50 1.13 -14.27
CA ALA A 127 5.92 1.49 -14.13
C ALA A 127 6.51 1.02 -12.78
N PRO A 128 6.84 -0.26 -12.59
CA PRO A 128 7.11 -0.85 -11.28
C PRO A 128 8.38 -0.30 -10.61
N LYS A 129 9.38 0.16 -11.38
CA LYS A 129 10.60 0.77 -10.82
C LYS A 129 10.36 2.18 -10.28
N SER A 130 9.48 2.93 -10.93
CA SER A 130 9.23 4.33 -10.58
C SER A 130 8.31 4.46 -9.36
N VAL A 131 7.36 3.53 -9.20
CA VAL A 131 6.39 3.55 -8.10
C VAL A 131 7.05 3.61 -6.71
N PRO A 132 8.00 2.74 -6.32
CA PRO A 132 8.65 2.84 -5.01
C PRO A 132 9.49 4.10 -4.83
N ILE A 133 10.10 4.62 -5.89
CA ILE A 133 10.84 5.90 -5.84
C ILE A 133 9.87 7.01 -5.45
N MET A 134 8.75 7.10 -6.15
CA MET A 134 7.75 8.12 -5.92
C MET A 134 7.12 7.99 -4.52
N CYS A 135 6.73 6.77 -4.12
CA CYS A 135 6.26 6.50 -2.76
C CYS A 135 7.27 6.95 -1.70
N GLY A 136 8.57 6.66 -1.89
CA GLY A 136 9.62 7.06 -0.97
C GLY A 136 9.79 8.58 -0.87
N SER A 137 9.78 9.29 -2.01
CA SER A 137 9.88 10.76 -2.06
C SER A 137 8.72 11.44 -1.32
N ILE A 138 7.49 10.98 -1.57
CA ILE A 138 6.29 11.49 -0.90
C ILE A 138 6.38 11.24 0.61
N LEU A 139 6.79 10.04 1.03
CA LEU A 139 6.93 9.71 2.46
C LEU A 139 8.00 10.54 3.16
N GLU A 140 9.16 10.76 2.53
CA GLU A 140 10.20 11.64 3.09
C GLU A 140 9.62 13.04 3.33
N THR A 141 8.95 13.61 2.33
CA THR A 141 8.34 14.94 2.44
C THR A 141 7.26 15.01 3.53
N VAL A 142 6.38 14.00 3.60
CA VAL A 142 5.32 13.92 4.63
C VAL A 142 5.92 13.80 6.04
N LEU A 143 6.91 12.94 6.23
CA LEU A 143 7.54 12.74 7.53
C LEU A 143 8.36 13.95 7.97
N VAL A 144 9.07 14.61 7.05
CA VAL A 144 9.73 15.89 7.34
C VAL A 144 8.70 16.94 7.76
N SER A 145 7.58 17.05 7.04
CA SER A 145 6.54 18.03 7.35
C SER A 145 5.96 17.83 8.76
N ILE A 146 5.66 16.59 9.17
CA ILE A 146 5.08 16.33 10.49
C ILE A 146 6.11 16.48 11.61
N LEU A 147 7.37 16.07 11.38
CA LEU A 147 8.43 16.22 12.37
C LEU A 147 8.82 17.68 12.58
N ARG A 148 8.74 18.52 11.54
CA ARG A 148 9.04 19.95 11.63
C ARG A 148 8.10 20.70 12.57
N GLN A 149 6.86 20.23 12.75
CA GLN A 149 5.91 20.78 13.74
C GLN A 149 6.38 20.59 15.19
N GLN A 150 7.32 19.66 15.43
CA GLN A 150 7.91 19.39 16.75
C GLN A 150 9.42 19.22 16.64
N GLU A 151 10.08 20.11 15.88
CA GLU A 151 11.46 19.95 15.43
C GLU A 151 12.45 19.74 16.59
N ALA A 152 12.35 20.52 17.68
CA ALA A 152 13.24 20.38 18.83
C ALA A 152 13.17 18.97 19.45
N VAL A 153 11.96 18.43 19.60
CA VAL A 153 11.74 17.08 20.13
C VAL A 153 12.24 16.02 19.14
N ALA A 154 12.01 16.24 17.85
CA ALA A 154 12.49 15.34 16.80
C ALA A 154 14.02 15.27 16.74
N GLN A 155 14.71 16.40 16.80
CA GLN A 155 16.18 16.46 16.80
C GLN A 155 16.78 15.78 18.03
N GLU A 156 16.17 15.95 19.20
CA GLU A 156 16.62 15.27 20.43
C GLU A 156 16.45 13.75 20.31
N ARG A 157 15.31 13.27 19.80
CA ARG A 157 15.12 11.83 19.55
C ARG A 157 16.09 11.29 18.51
N TYR A 158 16.38 12.05 17.46
CA TYR A 158 17.38 11.67 16.46
C TYR A 158 18.76 11.45 17.11
N ARG A 159 19.20 12.37 17.98
CA ARG A 159 20.48 12.27 18.69
C ARG A 159 20.56 11.01 19.54
N GLN A 160 19.46 10.64 20.20
CA GLN A 160 19.37 9.43 21.03
C GLN A 160 19.42 8.15 20.18
N LEU A 161 18.75 8.12 19.03
CA LEU A 161 18.67 6.93 18.16
C LEU A 161 19.92 6.76 17.28
N PHE A 162 20.55 7.85 16.86
CA PHE A 162 21.69 7.87 15.94
C PHE A 162 22.87 8.65 16.52
N PRO A 163 23.44 8.22 17.67
CA PRO A 163 24.53 8.94 18.31
C PRO A 163 25.80 8.90 17.45
N ASP A 164 26.40 10.07 17.20
CA ASP A 164 27.72 10.16 16.59
C ASP A 164 28.77 9.81 17.66
N LYS A 165 29.27 8.57 17.62
CA LYS A 165 30.27 8.07 18.57
C LYS A 165 31.59 8.85 18.53
N ARG A 166 31.86 9.58 17.44
CA ARG A 166 33.11 10.34 17.26
C ARG A 166 32.97 11.77 17.73
N ASN A 167 31.76 12.33 17.68
CA ASN A 167 31.47 13.66 18.17
C ASN A 167 30.07 13.71 18.81
N PRO A 168 29.94 13.32 20.10
CA PRO A 168 28.65 13.23 20.78
C PRO A 168 27.92 14.57 20.91
N GLU A 169 28.64 15.68 20.91
CA GLU A 169 28.07 17.03 21.03
C GLU A 169 27.66 17.64 19.68
N ARG A 170 27.91 16.94 18.57
CA ARG A 170 27.57 17.42 17.25
C ARG A 170 26.07 17.70 17.14
N THR A 171 25.74 18.88 16.66
CA THR A 171 24.37 19.22 16.29
C THR A 171 23.84 18.22 15.25
N PRO A 172 22.66 17.62 15.48
CA PRO A 172 22.00 16.79 14.47
C PRO A 172 21.91 17.52 13.13
N PRO A 173 22.04 16.82 12.00
CA PRO A 173 21.84 17.43 10.70
C PRO A 173 20.38 17.89 10.54
N GLY A 174 20.11 18.83 9.63
CA GLY A 174 18.75 19.35 9.39
C GLY A 174 17.78 18.24 8.95
N LEU A 175 16.50 18.37 9.32
CA LEU A 175 15.48 17.34 9.05
C LEU A 175 15.37 16.97 7.57
N ASP A 176 15.59 17.93 6.67
CA ASP A 176 15.57 17.78 5.22
C ASP A 176 16.73 16.90 4.67
N THR A 177 17.75 16.65 5.48
CA THR A 177 18.90 15.81 5.11
C THR A 177 18.81 14.39 5.67
N TRP A 178 17.78 14.11 6.47
CA TRP A 178 17.59 12.78 7.07
C TRP A 178 17.13 11.80 6.01
N ARG A 179 17.70 10.59 6.03
CA ARG A 179 17.27 9.50 5.17
C ARG A 179 15.92 8.97 5.66
N LEU A 180 15.07 8.45 4.76
CA LEU A 180 13.76 7.89 5.12
C LEU A 180 13.77 6.95 6.34
N TYR A 181 14.77 6.08 6.47
CA TYR A 181 14.81 5.16 7.62
C TYR A 181 15.00 5.89 8.96
N GLN A 182 15.71 7.02 8.95
CA GLN A 182 15.90 7.85 10.13
C GLN A 182 14.60 8.58 10.45
N LEU A 183 13.91 9.10 9.43
CA LEU A 183 12.59 9.71 9.56
C LEU A 183 11.57 8.71 10.14
N ILE A 184 11.52 7.47 9.64
CA ILE A 184 10.64 6.41 10.16
C ILE A 184 10.99 6.04 11.60
N ALA A 185 12.27 5.86 11.92
CA ALA A 185 12.71 5.51 13.26
C ALA A 185 12.33 6.59 14.29
N VAL A 186 12.64 7.85 13.98
CA VAL A 186 12.27 8.99 14.85
C VAL A 186 10.75 9.10 14.97
N SER A 187 10.02 9.03 13.86
CA SER A 187 8.54 9.11 13.87
C SER A 187 7.91 7.99 14.70
N THR A 188 8.48 6.79 14.66
CA THR A 188 8.05 5.68 15.52
C THR A 188 8.32 5.97 16.99
N SER A 189 9.54 6.43 17.33
CA SER A 189 9.90 6.77 18.72
C SER A 189 9.05 7.88 19.33
N LEU A 190 8.45 8.74 18.47
CA LEU A 190 7.56 9.82 18.86
C LEU A 190 6.08 9.41 18.88
N GLY A 191 5.77 8.15 18.59
CA GLY A 191 4.40 7.62 18.52
C GLY A 191 3.59 8.11 17.33
N ILE A 192 4.21 8.76 16.33
CA ILE A 192 3.57 9.13 15.07
C ILE A 192 3.25 7.86 14.28
N LEU A 193 4.21 6.93 14.25
CA LEU A 193 4.04 5.60 13.69
C LEU A 193 3.97 4.58 14.84
N LYS A 194 3.13 3.56 14.69
CA LYS A 194 3.02 2.48 15.70
C LYS A 194 4.22 1.52 15.62
N GLU A 195 4.65 1.03 16.78
CA GLU A 195 5.91 0.29 16.99
C GLU A 195 5.97 -1.04 16.23
N ASP A 196 4.83 -1.74 16.12
CA ASP A 196 4.67 -3.09 15.54
C ASP A 196 5.08 -3.24 14.07
N SER A 197 5.56 -2.17 13.42
CA SER A 197 5.81 -2.19 11.98
C SER A 197 7.00 -1.35 11.52
N SER A 198 7.65 -0.59 12.39
CA SER A 198 8.64 0.43 12.03
C SER A 198 9.89 -0.08 11.29
N ARG A 199 10.52 -1.14 11.80
CA ARG A 199 11.71 -1.74 11.20
C ARG A 199 11.39 -2.38 9.85
N LEU A 200 10.28 -3.12 9.80
CA LEU A 200 9.80 -3.77 8.58
C LEU A 200 9.50 -2.72 7.49
N HIS A 201 8.84 -1.62 7.86
CA HIS A 201 8.51 -0.52 6.94
C HIS A 201 9.74 0.17 6.35
N ALA A 202 10.74 0.46 7.20
CA ALA A 202 11.95 1.16 6.78
C ALA A 202 12.84 0.31 5.88
N ASP A 203 12.96 -0.99 6.18
CA ASP A 203 13.77 -1.91 5.39
C ASP A 203 13.10 -2.18 4.04
N ILE A 204 11.79 -2.44 4.00
CA ILE A 204 10.99 -2.58 2.77
C ILE A 204 11.19 -1.38 1.83
N ILE A 205 10.89 -0.16 2.27
CA ILE A 205 10.93 1.00 1.35
C ILE A 205 12.36 1.30 0.90
N ARG A 206 13.36 1.09 1.77
CA ARG A 206 14.76 1.28 1.42
C ARG A 206 15.21 0.26 0.37
N ASP A 207 14.93 -1.01 0.62
CA ASP A 207 15.35 -2.10 -0.26
C ASP A 207 14.69 -1.98 -1.63
N TYR A 208 13.41 -1.59 -1.68
CA TYR A 208 12.70 -1.38 -2.94
C TYR A 208 13.16 -0.15 -3.73
N ARG A 209 13.58 0.94 -3.07
CA ARG A 209 14.26 2.04 -3.78
C ARG A 209 15.63 1.62 -4.32
N ASN A 210 16.35 0.78 -3.60
CA ASN A 210 17.67 0.31 -4.02
C ASN A 210 17.60 -0.64 -5.22
N LEU A 211 16.50 -1.35 -5.42
CA LEU A 211 16.27 -2.20 -6.60
C LEU A 211 16.23 -1.41 -7.92
N VAL A 212 16.13 -0.09 -7.90
CA VAL A 212 16.24 0.73 -9.12
C VAL A 212 17.61 0.57 -9.79
N HIS A 213 18.63 0.19 -9.02
CA HIS A 213 19.97 -0.06 -9.52
C HIS A 213 20.06 -1.49 -10.12
N PRO A 214 20.35 -1.65 -11.43
CA PRO A 214 20.36 -2.98 -12.07
C PRO A 214 21.33 -3.97 -11.42
N MET A 215 22.48 -3.49 -10.94
CA MET A 215 23.46 -4.34 -10.25
C MET A 215 23.03 -4.75 -8.83
N VAL A 216 22.03 -4.10 -8.24
CA VAL A 216 21.40 -4.57 -6.99
C VAL A 216 20.43 -5.71 -7.31
N GLU A 217 19.62 -5.59 -8.36
CA GLU A 217 18.70 -6.65 -8.82
C GLU A 217 19.44 -7.97 -9.09
N VAL A 218 20.58 -7.89 -9.82
CA VAL A 218 21.43 -9.05 -10.09
C VAL A 218 21.96 -9.70 -8.81
N ARG A 219 22.40 -8.90 -7.84
CA ARG A 219 22.97 -9.40 -6.57
C ARG A 219 21.90 -9.98 -5.63
N GLN A 220 20.69 -9.45 -5.67
CA GLN A 220 19.59 -9.85 -4.80
C GLN A 220 18.69 -10.93 -5.43
N ALA A 221 18.99 -11.37 -6.66
CA ALA A 221 18.18 -12.32 -7.44
C ALA A 221 16.68 -11.96 -7.43
N SER A 222 16.38 -10.67 -7.41
CA SER A 222 15.03 -10.13 -7.21
C SER A 222 14.68 -9.27 -8.41
N SER A 223 13.53 -9.56 -9.03
CA SER A 223 12.95 -8.74 -10.09
C SER A 223 11.86 -7.84 -9.53
N PHE A 224 11.62 -6.70 -10.16
CA PHE A 224 10.39 -5.95 -9.96
C PHE A 224 9.19 -6.77 -10.42
N ASP A 225 8.49 -7.40 -9.47
CA ASP A 225 7.22 -8.06 -9.71
C ASP A 225 6.03 -7.19 -9.23
N PRO A 226 4.81 -7.46 -9.71
CA PRO A 226 3.61 -6.75 -9.26
C PRO A 226 3.30 -6.92 -7.76
N GLU A 227 3.79 -7.98 -7.10
CA GLU A 227 3.56 -8.22 -5.68
C GLU A 227 4.33 -7.22 -4.82
N ILE A 228 5.57 -6.92 -5.21
CA ILE A 228 6.43 -5.89 -4.60
C ILE A 228 5.77 -4.52 -4.71
N VAL A 229 5.29 -4.15 -5.89
CA VAL A 229 4.61 -2.87 -6.11
C VAL A 229 3.37 -2.77 -5.21
N ALA A 230 2.56 -3.83 -5.16
CA ALA A 230 1.39 -3.88 -4.29
C ALA A 230 1.77 -3.76 -2.80
N ALA A 231 2.82 -4.42 -2.34
CA ALA A 231 3.31 -4.35 -0.96
C ALA A 231 3.82 -2.95 -0.59
N VAL A 232 4.56 -2.30 -1.50
CA VAL A 232 5.05 -0.93 -1.32
C VAL A 232 3.88 0.05 -1.23
N LEU A 233 2.90 -0.03 -2.12
CA LEU A 233 1.72 0.84 -2.10
C LEU A 233 0.88 0.65 -0.83
N ALA A 234 0.64 -0.61 -0.46
CA ALA A 234 -0.02 -0.99 0.77
C ALA A 234 0.61 -0.31 1.99
N LEU A 235 1.93 -0.40 2.08
CA LEU A 235 2.69 0.22 3.15
C LEU A 235 2.64 1.75 3.09
N PHE A 236 2.86 2.31 1.91
CA PHE A 236 2.78 3.75 1.66
C PHE A 236 1.44 4.33 2.16
N LEU A 237 0.32 3.75 1.74
CA LEU A 237 -1.02 4.16 2.16
C LEU A 237 -1.28 3.93 3.65
N ARG A 238 -0.64 2.92 4.25
CA ARG A 238 -0.71 2.67 5.70
C ARG A 238 -0.02 3.79 6.48
N ILE A 239 1.17 4.22 6.04
CA ILE A 239 1.92 5.30 6.68
C ILE A 239 1.17 6.63 6.53
N LEU A 240 0.66 6.96 5.34
CA LEU A 240 -0.13 8.18 5.14
C LEU A 240 -1.32 8.26 6.10
N ARG A 241 -2.04 7.15 6.28
CA ARG A 241 -3.14 7.08 7.26
C ARG A 241 -2.67 7.29 8.70
N LEU A 242 -1.55 6.67 9.11
CA LEU A 242 -1.01 6.88 10.46
C LEU A 242 -0.68 8.34 10.74
N VAL A 243 -0.04 8.99 9.77
CA VAL A 243 0.32 10.41 9.90
C VAL A 243 -0.93 11.28 9.96
N ALA A 244 -1.94 11.00 9.14
CA ALA A 244 -3.22 11.71 9.18
C ALA A 244 -3.95 11.53 10.52
N ASP A 245 -4.05 10.29 11.02
CA ASP A 245 -4.69 9.96 12.31
C ASP A 245 -3.96 10.64 13.48
N TYR A 246 -2.63 10.65 13.45
CA TYR A 246 -1.80 11.34 14.45
C TYR A 246 -2.09 12.84 14.45
N ALA A 247 -2.10 13.46 13.27
CA ALA A 247 -2.34 14.88 13.11
C ALA A 247 -3.76 15.30 13.53
N SER A 248 -4.78 14.47 13.26
CA SER A 248 -6.15 14.75 13.71
C SER A 248 -6.28 14.71 15.23
N THR A 249 -5.55 13.80 15.89
CA THR A 249 -5.61 13.64 17.36
C THR A 249 -4.99 14.82 18.12
N ARG A 250 -4.04 15.54 17.50
CA ARG A 250 -3.37 16.71 18.11
C ARG A 250 -4.01 18.06 17.83
N ARG A 251 -5.05 18.12 16.99
CA ARG A 251 -5.78 19.36 16.67
C ARG A 251 -6.95 19.66 17.62
N LEU A 252 -7.05 18.93 18.73
CA LEU A 252 -7.98 19.15 19.86
C LEU A 252 -7.20 19.69 21.06
#